data_AF-E0ND96-F1
#
_entry.id   AF-E0ND96-F1
#
_cell.length_a   1.000
_cell.length_b   1.000
_cell.length_c   1.000
_cell.angle_alpha   90.00
_cell.angle_beta   90.00
_cell.angle_gamma   90.00
#
_symmetry.space_group_name_H-M   'P 1'
#
loop_
_entity.id
_entity.type
_entity.pdbx_description
1 polymer ?
#
loop_
_entity_poly.entity_id
_entity_poly.type
_entity_poly.pdbx_seq_one_letter_code
_entity_poly.pdbx_strand_id
1 'polypeptide(L)'
;MSNELMTKAVTYEVNNEEVKLSGQIVKQYLTSGQAVTDQEVTMFIQLCRYQHLNPFLNEAYLVKFNGKPAQIITSKEAFMKRAESNPNYAGLKAGCIVERNGELIYTEGAFTLKTDNILGAWADVIRKDRREPTHVEISMDEFSKSQATWKSMPATMIRKTAIVNALREAFPQDLGALYTEDDKNPNEATQTTYKQEPEVNTTKTADVLAKKFSGAPQIKSVENVQESEEESNNASNHGEATEPVNNVEEPTATAEVEQGQLL
;
A
#
# COMPACT_ATOMS: atom_id res chain seq x y z
N MET A 1 -8.52 27.06 -2.35
CA MET A 1 -8.27 25.73 -1.76
C MET A 1 -6.80 25.30 -1.83
N SER A 2 -6.09 25.38 -2.96
CA SER A 2 -4.67 24.94 -3.02
C SER A 2 -3.77 25.63 -1.99
N ASN A 3 -4.01 26.92 -1.70
CA ASN A 3 -3.22 27.70 -0.75
C ASN A 3 -3.58 27.42 0.73
N GLU A 4 -4.75 26.84 1.00
CA GLU A 4 -5.23 26.58 2.37
C GLU A 4 -4.69 25.24 2.91
N LEU A 5 -4.54 24.24 2.04
CA LEU A 5 -3.94 22.94 2.37
C LEU A 5 -2.42 23.01 2.59
N MET A 6 -1.78 24.11 2.13
CA MET A 6 -0.37 24.36 2.39
C MET A 6 -0.12 24.74 3.85
N THR A 7 -1.08 25.41 4.50
CA THR A 7 -0.94 25.95 5.86
C THR A 7 -1.81 25.23 6.89
N LYS A 8 -2.99 24.73 6.50
CA LYS A 8 -3.92 23.98 7.36
C LYS A 8 -3.77 22.49 7.13
N ALA A 9 -3.60 21.75 8.22
CA ALA A 9 -3.48 20.31 8.16
C ALA A 9 -4.83 19.64 7.82
N VAL A 10 -4.77 18.61 6.99
CA VAL A 10 -5.81 17.63 6.75
C VAL A 10 -5.58 16.46 7.69
N THR A 11 -6.62 16.14 8.46
CA THR A 11 -6.62 14.99 9.38
C THR A 11 -7.55 13.91 8.84
N TYR A 12 -7.12 12.66 8.91
CA TYR A 12 -7.90 11.48 8.57
C TYR A 12 -7.36 10.27 9.31
N GLU A 13 -8.15 9.19 9.37
CA GLU A 13 -7.80 7.98 10.09
C GLU A 13 -7.35 6.87 9.12
N VAL A 14 -6.30 6.15 9.50
CA VAL A 14 -5.80 4.95 8.82
C VAL A 14 -5.54 3.89 9.88
N ASN A 15 -6.23 2.74 9.81
CA ASN A 15 -6.09 1.63 10.76
C ASN A 15 -6.18 2.06 12.24
N ASN A 16 -7.14 2.92 12.58
CA ASN A 16 -7.36 3.47 13.92
C ASN A 16 -6.27 4.44 14.43
N GLU A 17 -5.36 4.88 13.56
CA GLU A 17 -4.37 5.91 13.85
C GLU A 17 -4.69 7.21 13.11
N GLU A 18 -4.55 8.33 13.80
CA GLU A 18 -4.72 9.65 13.21
C GLU A 18 -3.50 10.00 12.34
N VAL A 19 -3.76 10.33 11.07
CA VAL A 19 -2.77 10.87 10.14
C VAL A 19 -3.06 12.34 9.88
N LYS A 20 -2.06 13.19 10.12
CA LYS A 20 -2.15 14.64 9.94
C LYS A 20 -1.15 15.12 8.90
N LEU A 21 -1.64 15.60 7.76
CA LEU A 21 -0.82 16.09 6.65
C LEU A 21 -1.08 17.56 6.34
N SER A 22 -0.01 18.34 6.23
CA SER A 22 -0.04 19.67 5.62
C SER A 22 0.88 19.71 4.41
N GLY A 23 0.70 20.68 3.52
CA GLY A 23 1.58 20.82 2.37
C GLY A 23 3.05 21.05 2.75
N GLN A 24 3.31 21.72 3.88
CA GLN A 24 4.66 21.89 4.41
C GLN A 24 5.26 20.55 4.88
N ILE A 25 4.51 19.72 5.61
CA ILE A 25 4.96 18.38 6.03
C ILE A 25 5.34 17.55 4.80
N VAL A 26 4.47 17.55 3.78
CA VAL A 26 4.71 16.77 2.57
C VAL A 26 5.99 17.21 1.87
N LYS A 27 6.17 18.52 1.62
CA LYS A 27 7.36 19.05 0.96
C LYS A 27 8.66 18.83 1.72
N GLN A 28 8.59 18.79 3.05
CA GLN A 28 9.79 18.73 3.88
C GLN A 28 10.22 17.30 4.20
N TYR A 29 9.27 16.37 4.32
CA TYR A 29 9.53 15.02 4.84
C TYR A 29 9.09 13.88 3.92
N LEU A 30 8.14 14.11 3.00
CA LEU A 30 7.47 13.05 2.25
C LEU A 30 7.65 13.17 0.72
N THR A 31 8.58 14.02 0.28
CA THR A 31 8.91 14.21 -1.13
C THR A 31 10.35 13.82 -1.43
N SER A 32 10.54 13.10 -2.52
CA SER A 32 11.87 12.70 -3.01
C SER A 32 12.12 13.25 -4.42
N GLY A 33 13.37 13.61 -4.70
CA GLY A 33 13.80 14.14 -5.99
C GLY A 33 13.75 15.67 -6.04
N GLN A 34 13.08 16.21 -7.06
CA GLN A 34 12.99 17.66 -7.31
C GLN A 34 11.85 18.33 -6.54
N ALA A 35 11.88 19.67 -6.48
CA ALA A 35 10.84 20.47 -5.84
C ALA A 35 9.46 20.27 -6.49
N VAL A 36 8.47 19.92 -5.67
CA VAL A 36 7.07 19.72 -6.09
C VAL A 36 6.26 21.02 -6.00
N THR A 37 5.24 21.14 -6.85
CA THR A 37 4.29 22.26 -6.83
C THR A 37 3.22 22.07 -5.77
N ASP A 38 2.56 23.14 -5.36
CA ASP A 38 1.45 23.09 -4.39
C ASP A 38 0.28 22.25 -4.89
N GLN A 39 0.06 22.24 -6.21
CA GLN A 39 -0.96 21.41 -6.85
C GLN A 39 -0.61 19.92 -6.75
N GLU A 40 0.65 19.54 -7.01
CA GLU A 40 1.12 18.16 -6.87
C GLU A 40 0.99 17.67 -5.42
N VAL A 41 1.35 18.53 -4.46
CA VAL A 41 1.21 18.27 -3.02
C VAL A 41 -0.25 18.11 -2.61
N THR A 42 -1.12 19.01 -3.08
CA THR A 42 -2.56 18.93 -2.82
C THR A 42 -3.13 17.62 -3.34
N MET A 43 -2.78 17.22 -4.56
CA MET A 43 -3.23 15.95 -5.15
C MET A 43 -2.75 14.75 -4.32
N PHE A 44 -1.51 14.77 -3.85
CA PHE A 44 -0.96 13.72 -2.99
C PHE A 44 -1.71 13.59 -1.66
N ILE A 45 -1.95 14.70 -0.96
CA ILE A 45 -2.69 14.70 0.31
C ILE A 45 -4.10 14.16 0.12
N GLN A 46 -4.79 14.61 -0.94
CA GLN A 46 -6.15 14.14 -1.24
C GLN A 46 -6.17 12.65 -1.56
N LEU A 47 -5.20 12.15 -2.33
CA LEU A 47 -5.10 10.71 -2.60
C LEU A 47 -4.91 9.92 -1.31
N CYS A 48 -3.96 10.34 -0.45
CA CYS A 48 -3.71 9.63 0.81
C CYS A 48 -4.96 9.62 1.70
N ARG A 49 -5.67 10.75 1.79
CA ARG A 49 -6.93 10.83 2.54
C ARG A 49 -8.01 9.89 2.00
N TYR A 50 -8.30 9.97 0.70
CA TYR A 50 -9.41 9.20 0.11
C TYR A 50 -9.10 7.71 -0.01
N GLN A 51 -7.82 7.33 -0.09
CA GLN A 51 -7.40 5.94 -0.15
C GLN A 51 -6.97 5.37 1.20
N HIS A 52 -7.05 6.17 2.28
CA HIS A 52 -6.62 5.79 3.62
C HIS A 52 -5.18 5.25 3.65
N LEU A 53 -4.25 5.98 3.01
CA LEU A 53 -2.82 5.63 2.97
C LEU A 53 -2.06 6.44 4.01
N ASN A 54 -1.14 5.81 4.74
CA ASN A 54 -0.25 6.48 5.67
C ASN A 54 1.14 6.71 5.06
N PRO A 55 1.47 7.93 4.57
CA PRO A 55 2.76 8.19 3.94
C PRO A 55 3.93 8.18 4.92
N PHE A 56 3.71 8.31 6.23
CA PHE A 56 4.78 8.18 7.23
C PHE A 56 5.24 6.73 7.42
N LEU A 57 4.36 5.77 7.13
CA LEU A 57 4.67 4.35 7.11
C LEU A 57 5.09 3.87 5.72
N ASN A 58 5.51 4.80 4.85
CA ASN A 58 5.97 4.49 3.49
C ASN A 58 4.89 3.85 2.61
N GLU A 59 3.60 4.07 2.89
CA GLU A 59 2.53 3.46 2.09
C GLU A 59 2.30 4.19 0.76
N ALA A 60 2.64 5.48 0.71
CA ALA A 60 2.56 6.32 -0.48
C ALA A 60 3.72 7.31 -0.54
N TYR A 61 4.21 7.58 -1.74
CA TYR A 61 5.34 8.47 -2.00
C TYR A 61 4.99 9.51 -3.06
N LEU A 62 5.52 10.73 -2.90
CA LEU A 62 5.50 11.76 -3.92
C LEU A 62 6.91 11.95 -4.49
N VAL A 63 7.13 11.46 -5.71
CA VAL A 63 8.46 11.47 -6.35
C VAL A 63 8.45 12.35 -7.59
N LYS A 64 9.39 13.30 -7.68
CA LYS A 64 9.52 14.17 -8.86
C LYS A 64 10.84 13.99 -9.57
N PHE A 65 10.77 13.53 -10.81
CA PHE A 65 11.90 13.38 -11.71
C PHE A 65 12.14 14.65 -12.52
N ASN A 66 13.38 14.86 -12.97
CA ASN A 66 13.75 16.05 -13.73
C ASN A 66 12.92 16.18 -15.01
N GLY A 67 12.36 17.38 -15.24
CA GLY A 67 11.54 17.68 -16.42
C GLY A 67 10.21 16.93 -16.52
N LYS A 68 9.78 16.21 -15.47
CA LYS A 68 8.52 15.45 -15.45
C LYS A 68 7.60 15.91 -14.31
N PRO A 69 6.26 15.80 -14.47
CA PRO A 69 5.32 15.97 -13.37
C PRO A 69 5.62 14.98 -12.23
N ALA A 70 5.30 15.37 -10.99
CA ALA A 70 5.44 14.48 -9.85
C ALA A 70 4.56 13.23 -10.00
N GLN A 71 5.08 12.11 -9.55
CA GLN A 71 4.41 10.82 -9.52
C GLN A 71 4.02 10.48 -8.09
N ILE A 72 2.77 10.07 -7.93
CA ILE A 72 2.30 9.45 -6.69
C ILE A 72 2.42 7.95 -6.86
N ILE A 73 3.18 7.31 -5.97
CA ILE A 73 3.49 5.89 -6.00
C ILE A 73 2.95 5.27 -4.72
N THR A 74 2.17 4.20 -4.85
CA THR A 74 1.72 3.39 -3.73
C THR A 74 2.72 2.25 -3.53
N SER A 75 3.05 1.95 -2.27
CA SER A 75 3.94 0.82 -1.95
C SER A 75 3.26 -0.53 -2.16
N LYS A 76 4.08 -1.57 -2.37
CA LYS A 76 3.61 -2.96 -2.35
C LYS A 76 2.99 -3.32 -0.99
N GLU A 77 3.55 -2.84 0.12
CA GLU A 77 3.04 -3.08 1.48
C GLU A 77 1.60 -2.58 1.67
N ALA A 78 1.22 -1.46 1.07
CA ALA A 78 -0.16 -0.99 1.10
C ALA A 78 -1.12 -1.97 0.40
N PHE A 79 -0.71 -2.56 -0.73
CA PHE A 79 -1.49 -3.61 -1.40
C PHE A 79 -1.62 -4.86 -0.53
N MET A 80 -0.52 -5.29 0.10
CA MET A 80 -0.51 -6.45 1.00
C MET A 80 -1.44 -6.22 2.19
N LYS A 81 -1.32 -5.09 2.90
CA LYS A 81 -2.16 -4.77 4.07
C LYS A 81 -3.65 -4.75 3.73
N ARG A 82 -4.00 -4.16 2.59
CA ARG A 82 -5.39 -4.12 2.11
C ARG A 82 -5.93 -5.51 1.82
N ALA A 83 -5.12 -6.36 1.18
CA ALA A 83 -5.48 -7.74 0.89
C ALA A 83 -5.66 -8.55 2.19
N GLU A 84 -4.71 -8.46 3.13
CA GLU A 84 -4.78 -9.12 4.44
C GLU A 84 -5.99 -8.69 5.26
N SER A 85 -6.45 -7.44 5.10
CA SER A 85 -7.66 -6.93 5.75
C SER A 85 -8.95 -7.46 5.14
N ASN A 86 -8.89 -8.07 3.95
CA ASN A 86 -10.06 -8.60 3.26
C ASN A 86 -10.41 -10.00 3.81
N PRO A 87 -11.64 -10.25 4.31
CA PRO A 87 -12.02 -11.55 4.90
C PRO A 87 -11.86 -12.74 3.94
N ASN A 88 -11.94 -12.49 2.63
CA ASN A 88 -11.83 -13.49 1.59
C ASN A 88 -10.39 -13.77 1.16
N TYR A 89 -9.39 -13.00 1.58
CA TYR A 89 -8.00 -13.31 1.29
C TYR A 89 -7.59 -14.63 1.95
N ALA A 90 -6.93 -15.50 1.17
CA ALA A 90 -6.53 -16.84 1.59
C ALA A 90 -5.04 -17.12 1.33
N GLY A 91 -4.28 -16.11 0.91
CA GLY A 91 -2.85 -16.22 0.68
C GLY A 91 -2.43 -15.85 -0.74
N LEU A 92 -1.12 -15.92 -0.96
CA LEU A 92 -0.46 -15.56 -2.20
C LEU A 92 0.72 -16.51 -2.46
N LYS A 93 0.86 -16.94 -3.71
CA LYS A 93 2.08 -17.58 -4.24
C LYS A 93 2.63 -16.71 -5.35
N ALA A 94 3.94 -16.67 -5.50
CA ALA A 94 4.57 -15.92 -6.58
C ALA A 94 6.02 -16.32 -6.75
N GLY A 95 6.51 -16.24 -7.98
CA GLY A 95 7.90 -16.48 -8.31
C GLY A 95 8.31 -15.88 -9.65
N CYS A 96 9.46 -16.33 -10.14
CA CYS A 96 10.00 -15.92 -11.43
C CYS A 96 9.72 -17.00 -12.48
N ILE A 97 9.69 -16.56 -13.73
CA ILE A 97 9.70 -17.44 -14.91
C ILE A 97 11.11 -17.32 -15.48
N VAL A 98 11.86 -18.42 -15.47
CA VAL A 98 13.25 -18.44 -15.92
C VAL A 98 13.46 -19.49 -17.00
N GLU A 99 14.38 -19.23 -17.91
CA GLU A 99 14.95 -20.23 -18.79
C GLU A 99 16.24 -20.77 -18.18
N ARG A 100 16.32 -22.10 -18.05
CA ARG A 100 17.49 -22.83 -17.56
C ARG A 100 17.70 -24.04 -18.45
N ASN A 101 18.87 -24.14 -19.09
CA ASN A 101 19.21 -25.22 -20.00
C ASN A 101 18.20 -25.42 -21.15
N GLY A 102 17.56 -24.33 -21.62
CA GLY A 102 16.54 -24.37 -22.68
C GLY A 102 15.14 -24.79 -22.21
N GLU A 103 14.94 -25.00 -20.91
CA GLU A 103 13.64 -25.29 -20.32
C GLU A 103 13.10 -24.10 -19.54
N LEU A 104 11.79 -23.90 -19.62
CA LEU A 104 11.08 -22.86 -18.89
C LEU A 104 10.66 -23.38 -17.51
N ILE A 105 11.12 -22.70 -16.46
CA ILE A 105 10.95 -23.10 -15.07
C ILE A 105 10.22 -21.99 -14.30
N TYR A 106 9.19 -22.38 -13.56
CA TYR A 106 8.49 -21.53 -12.61
C TYR A 106 9.11 -21.73 -11.23
N THR A 107 9.74 -20.69 -10.69
CA THR A 107 10.36 -20.76 -9.36
C THR A 107 9.33 -20.53 -8.27
N GLU A 108 9.57 -21.06 -7.06
CA GLU A 108 8.86 -20.63 -5.86
C GLU A 108 9.64 -19.50 -5.20
N GLY A 109 9.13 -18.27 -5.28
CA GLY A 109 9.86 -17.09 -4.83
C GLY A 109 10.85 -16.54 -5.86
N ALA A 110 11.68 -15.59 -5.42
CA ALA A 110 12.65 -14.89 -6.28
C ALA A 110 14.01 -15.61 -6.38
N PHE A 111 14.09 -16.89 -6.00
CA PHE A 111 15.34 -17.63 -6.04
C PHE A 111 15.70 -18.01 -7.48
N THR A 112 16.80 -17.46 -7.99
CA THR A 112 17.33 -17.74 -9.33
C THR A 112 18.83 -18.03 -9.24
N LEU A 113 19.33 -18.87 -10.16
CA LEU A 113 20.75 -19.13 -10.32
C LEU A 113 21.39 -18.03 -11.17
N LYS A 114 22.71 -17.89 -11.08
CA LYS A 114 23.48 -16.97 -11.94
C LYS A 114 23.40 -17.34 -13.43
N THR A 115 23.14 -18.60 -13.72
CA THR A 115 23.00 -19.14 -15.09
C THR A 115 21.59 -18.99 -15.64
N ASP A 116 20.62 -18.58 -14.81
CA ASP A 116 19.24 -18.43 -15.25
C ASP A 116 19.09 -17.18 -16.10
N ASN A 117 18.32 -17.31 -17.18
CA ASN A 117 17.81 -16.18 -17.92
C ASN A 117 16.40 -15.85 -17.39
N ILE A 118 16.22 -14.70 -16.74
CA ILE A 118 14.94 -14.31 -16.15
C ILE A 118 14.04 -13.72 -17.23
N LEU A 119 13.00 -14.45 -17.60
CA LEU A 119 12.06 -14.08 -18.66
C LEU A 119 10.86 -13.30 -18.13
N GLY A 120 10.49 -13.48 -16.86
CA GLY A 120 9.29 -12.90 -16.29
C GLY A 120 9.03 -13.28 -14.84
N ALA A 121 7.79 -13.08 -14.40
CA ALA A 121 7.30 -13.53 -13.11
C ALA A 121 5.83 -13.90 -13.16
N TRP A 122 5.41 -14.67 -12.15
CA TRP A 122 4.04 -15.10 -11.96
C TRP A 122 3.59 -14.84 -10.53
N ALA A 123 2.29 -14.66 -10.34
CA ALA A 123 1.67 -14.58 -9.02
C ALA A 123 0.23 -15.14 -9.03
N ASP A 124 -0.09 -15.92 -8.01
CA ASP A 124 -1.42 -16.40 -7.69
C ASP A 124 -1.92 -15.75 -6.42
N VAL A 125 -3.07 -15.10 -6.49
CA VAL A 125 -3.81 -14.62 -5.32
C VAL A 125 -5.00 -15.53 -5.08
N ILE A 126 -5.05 -16.12 -3.89
CA ILE A 126 -6.07 -17.09 -3.51
C ILE A 126 -7.14 -16.36 -2.72
N ARG A 127 -8.41 -16.59 -3.10
CA ARG A 127 -9.57 -16.07 -2.41
C ARG A 127 -10.53 -17.19 -2.03
N LYS A 128 -11.09 -17.12 -0.82
CA LYS A 128 -12.04 -18.12 -0.28
C LYS A 128 -13.34 -18.20 -1.05
N ASP A 129 -13.75 -17.09 -1.67
CA ASP A 129 -15.03 -16.95 -2.38
C ASP A 129 -14.96 -17.30 -3.87
N ARG A 130 -13.83 -17.85 -4.34
CA ARG A 130 -13.60 -18.26 -5.74
C ARG A 130 -12.98 -19.65 -5.77
N ARG A 131 -13.18 -20.37 -6.87
CA ARG A 131 -12.60 -21.71 -7.07
C ARG A 131 -11.15 -21.65 -7.55
N GLU A 132 -10.89 -20.77 -8.51
CA GLU A 132 -9.57 -20.59 -9.11
C GLU A 132 -8.88 -19.35 -8.54
N PRO A 133 -7.55 -19.38 -8.37
CA PRO A 133 -6.79 -18.20 -8.00
C PRO A 133 -6.86 -17.17 -9.13
N THR A 134 -6.67 -15.90 -8.76
CA THR A 134 -6.33 -14.87 -9.75
C THR A 134 -4.85 -15.06 -10.08
N HIS A 135 -4.59 -15.61 -11.27
CA HIS A 135 -3.26 -15.89 -11.80
C HIS A 135 -2.83 -14.77 -12.75
N VAL A 136 -1.62 -14.25 -12.55
CA VAL A 136 -0.99 -13.26 -13.43
C VAL A 136 0.40 -13.71 -13.79
N GLU A 137 0.77 -13.59 -15.06
CA GLU A 137 2.13 -13.67 -15.55
C GLU A 137 2.50 -12.38 -16.27
N ILE A 138 3.74 -11.95 -16.11
CA ILE A 138 4.26 -10.76 -16.79
C ILE A 138 5.66 -11.04 -17.33
N SER A 139 5.97 -10.46 -18.49
CA SER A 139 7.27 -10.57 -19.12
C SER A 139 8.24 -9.49 -18.61
N MET A 140 9.52 -9.85 -18.52
CA MET A 140 10.58 -8.90 -18.20
C MET A 140 10.68 -7.82 -19.28
N ASP A 141 10.46 -8.16 -20.55
CA ASP A 141 10.58 -7.24 -21.68
C ASP A 141 9.54 -6.10 -21.64
N GLU A 142 8.34 -6.36 -21.15
CA GLU A 142 7.28 -5.35 -21.06
C GLU A 142 7.45 -4.42 -19.86
N PHE A 143 7.93 -4.95 -18.72
CA PHE A 143 7.93 -4.23 -17.45
C PHE A 143 9.31 -3.69 -17.02
N SER A 144 10.41 -4.23 -17.56
CA SER A 144 11.75 -3.81 -17.17
C SER A 144 12.02 -2.36 -17.55
N LYS A 145 12.30 -1.53 -16.54
CA LYS A 145 12.59 -0.11 -16.75
C LYS A 145 14.07 0.18 -17.02
N SER A 146 14.91 -0.85 -17.08
CA SER A 146 16.37 -0.73 -17.24
C SER A 146 17.05 0.23 -16.24
N GLN A 147 16.38 0.53 -15.12
CA GLN A 147 16.88 1.39 -14.05
C GLN A 147 17.86 0.62 -13.15
N ALA A 148 18.64 1.33 -12.32
CA ALA A 148 19.69 0.74 -11.48
C ALA A 148 19.17 -0.42 -10.61
N THR A 149 18.01 -0.25 -9.95
CA THR A 149 17.39 -1.27 -9.11
C THR A 149 16.95 -2.52 -9.89
N TRP A 150 16.44 -2.33 -11.10
CA TRP A 150 16.07 -3.44 -11.99
C TRP A 150 17.30 -4.23 -12.46
N LYS A 151 18.43 -3.55 -12.63
CA LYS A 151 19.70 -4.20 -12.99
C LYS A 151 20.35 -4.94 -11.81
N SER A 152 20.23 -4.41 -10.60
CA SER A 152 20.84 -5.00 -9.41
C SER A 152 20.00 -6.11 -8.77
N MET A 153 18.67 -6.04 -8.87
CA MET A 153 17.73 -6.98 -8.24
C MET A 153 16.58 -7.38 -9.19
N PRO A 154 16.86 -7.91 -10.40
CA PRO A 154 15.83 -8.16 -11.43
C PRO A 154 14.72 -9.10 -10.97
N ALA A 155 15.07 -10.25 -10.35
CA ALA A 155 14.11 -11.24 -9.87
C ALA A 155 13.14 -10.65 -8.84
N THR A 156 13.65 -9.89 -7.87
CA THR A 156 12.84 -9.23 -6.84
C THR A 156 11.88 -8.22 -7.47
N MET A 157 12.36 -7.41 -8.42
CA MET A 157 11.56 -6.37 -9.05
C MET A 157 10.43 -6.97 -9.90
N ILE A 158 10.73 -7.89 -10.81
CA ILE A 158 9.70 -8.48 -11.68
C ILE A 158 8.67 -9.28 -10.87
N ARG A 159 9.10 -10.01 -9.83
CA ARG A 159 8.19 -10.70 -8.91
C ARG A 159 7.29 -9.73 -8.14
N LYS A 160 7.83 -8.61 -7.66
CA LYS A 160 7.05 -7.55 -6.98
C LYS A 160 5.94 -7.04 -7.90
N THR A 161 6.28 -6.78 -9.16
CA THR A 161 5.32 -6.30 -10.17
C THR A 161 4.21 -7.32 -10.42
N ALA A 162 4.54 -8.61 -10.55
CA ALA A 162 3.54 -9.67 -10.72
C ALA A 162 2.56 -9.73 -9.53
N ILE A 163 3.10 -9.66 -8.29
CA ILE A 163 2.30 -9.66 -7.06
C ILE A 163 1.30 -8.50 -7.03
N VAL A 164 1.75 -7.28 -7.34
CA VAL A 164 0.90 -6.09 -7.30
C VAL A 164 -0.23 -6.18 -8.34
N ASN A 165 0.07 -6.66 -9.55
CA ASN A 165 -0.93 -6.83 -10.60
C ASN A 165 -1.95 -7.91 -10.20
N ALA A 166 -1.49 -9.07 -9.71
CA ALA A 166 -2.39 -10.12 -9.22
C ALA A 166 -3.29 -9.66 -8.07
N LEU A 167 -2.75 -8.88 -7.11
CA LEU A 167 -3.53 -8.31 -6.01
C LEU A 167 -4.58 -7.32 -6.53
N ARG A 168 -4.22 -6.46 -7.50
CA ARG A 168 -5.15 -5.51 -8.09
C ARG A 168 -6.31 -6.21 -8.80
N GLU A 169 -6.03 -7.25 -9.56
CA GLU A 169 -7.05 -8.05 -10.25
C GLU A 169 -7.88 -8.89 -9.28
N ALA A 170 -7.27 -9.38 -8.21
CA ALA A 170 -7.96 -10.13 -7.17
C ALA A 170 -8.90 -9.22 -6.36
N PHE A 171 -8.51 -7.98 -6.04
CA PHE A 171 -9.28 -7.04 -5.21
C PHE A 171 -9.52 -5.68 -5.90
N PRO A 172 -10.22 -5.64 -7.05
CA PRO A 172 -10.32 -4.43 -7.86
C PRO A 172 -11.09 -3.29 -7.18
N GLN A 173 -12.01 -3.60 -6.26
CA GLN A 173 -12.73 -2.58 -5.48
C GLN A 173 -11.80 -1.84 -4.52
N ASP A 174 -10.89 -2.56 -3.87
CA ASP A 174 -10.02 -2.01 -2.84
C ASP A 174 -8.69 -1.47 -3.41
N LEU A 175 -8.22 -2.06 -4.52
CA LEU A 175 -6.88 -1.84 -5.07
C LEU A 175 -6.86 -1.29 -6.50
N GLY A 176 -8.00 -1.27 -7.20
CA GLY A 176 -8.06 -0.89 -8.62
C GLY A 176 -7.63 0.54 -8.93
N ALA A 177 -7.75 1.46 -7.96
CA ALA A 177 -7.36 2.85 -8.10
C ALA A 177 -5.93 3.16 -7.61
N LEU A 178 -5.21 2.15 -7.11
CA LEU A 178 -3.85 2.30 -6.59
C LEU A 178 -2.84 1.94 -7.68
N TYR A 179 -1.80 2.76 -7.79
CA TYR A 179 -0.74 2.58 -8.78
C TYR A 179 0.62 2.55 -8.09
N THR A 180 1.49 1.65 -8.53
CA THR A 180 2.89 1.56 -8.10
C THR A 180 3.79 2.25 -9.12
N GLU A 181 5.08 2.29 -8.85
CA GLU A 181 6.06 2.81 -9.80
C GLU A 181 6.04 2.06 -11.14
N ASP A 182 5.57 0.81 -11.18
CA ASP A 182 5.69 -0.08 -12.33
C ASP A 182 4.63 0.19 -13.40
N ASP A 183 3.46 0.70 -13.02
CA ASP A 183 2.30 0.88 -13.91
C ASP A 183 2.45 1.99 -14.96
N LYS A 184 3.43 2.87 -14.80
CA LYS A 184 3.63 3.98 -15.73
C LYS A 184 4.61 3.61 -16.83
N ASN A 185 4.15 3.74 -18.08
CA ASN A 185 5.00 3.70 -19.25
C ASN A 185 5.98 4.89 -19.20
N PRO A 186 7.30 4.67 -19.15
CA PRO A 186 8.28 5.76 -19.10
C PRO A 186 8.25 6.69 -20.33
N ASN A 187 7.66 6.23 -21.45
CA ASN A 187 7.48 6.95 -22.71
C ASN A 187 6.10 7.60 -22.89
N GLU A 188 5.17 7.39 -21.95
CA GLU A 188 3.94 8.18 -21.95
C GLU A 188 4.28 9.59 -21.46
N ALA A 189 4.38 10.52 -22.42
CA ALA A 189 4.14 11.91 -22.13
C ALA A 189 2.77 11.98 -21.46
N THR A 190 2.73 12.35 -20.18
CA THR A 190 1.48 12.54 -19.45
C THR A 190 0.67 13.58 -20.23
N GLN A 191 -0.25 13.15 -21.08
CA GLN A 191 -1.25 14.03 -21.67
C GLN A 191 -2.27 14.38 -20.59
N THR A 192 -1.84 15.10 -19.57
CA THR A 192 -2.71 16.11 -18.99
C THR A 192 -2.63 17.31 -19.91
N THR A 193 -3.33 17.26 -21.03
CA THR A 193 -3.72 18.46 -21.76
C THR A 193 -4.69 19.23 -20.86
N TYR A 194 -4.15 19.97 -19.90
CA TYR A 194 -4.84 21.16 -19.41
C TYR A 194 -4.79 22.13 -20.59
N LYS A 195 -5.79 22.05 -21.48
CA LYS A 195 -6.11 23.21 -22.33
C LYS A 195 -6.29 24.37 -21.36
N GLN A 196 -5.40 25.36 -21.45
CA GLN A 196 -5.64 26.67 -20.86
C GLN A 196 -6.80 27.28 -21.65
N GLU A 197 -8.03 26.97 -21.25
CA GLU A 197 -9.20 27.77 -21.56
C GLU A 197 -9.44 28.75 -20.41
N PRO A 198 -9.99 29.94 -20.70
CA PRO A 198 -9.89 31.12 -19.85
C PRO A 198 -10.62 30.88 -18.52
N GLU A 199 -10.22 31.64 -17.49
CA GLU A 199 -10.72 31.49 -16.11
C GLU A 199 -12.24 31.26 -16.03
N VAL A 200 -12.63 30.04 -15.64
CA VAL A 200 -14.00 29.71 -15.25
C VAL A 200 -13.99 29.26 -13.79
N ASN A 201 -14.81 29.94 -13.01
CA ASN A 201 -15.04 29.81 -11.56
C ASN A 201 -14.80 28.41 -10.97
N THR A 202 -14.02 28.40 -9.88
CA THR A 202 -13.36 27.28 -9.18
C THR A 202 -14.28 26.27 -8.47
N THR A 203 -15.59 26.29 -8.73
CA THR A 203 -16.54 25.46 -7.96
C THR A 203 -16.78 24.07 -8.55
N LYS A 204 -16.40 23.78 -9.80
CA LYS A 204 -16.75 22.50 -10.47
C LYS A 204 -15.68 21.41 -10.44
N THR A 205 -14.42 21.73 -10.16
CA THR A 205 -13.31 20.76 -10.26
C THR A 205 -13.26 19.78 -9.08
N ALA A 206 -13.66 20.22 -7.88
CA ALA A 206 -13.75 19.36 -6.69
C ALA A 206 -14.86 18.31 -6.82
N ASP A 207 -15.99 18.67 -7.43
CA ASP A 207 -17.13 17.78 -7.65
C ASP A 207 -16.80 16.66 -8.66
N VAL A 208 -16.01 16.96 -9.69
CA VAL A 208 -15.61 15.97 -10.70
C VAL A 208 -14.65 14.92 -10.11
N LEU A 209 -13.76 15.33 -9.21
CA LEU A 209 -12.87 14.42 -8.49
C LEU A 209 -13.62 13.61 -7.42
N ALA A 210 -14.50 14.25 -6.63
CA ALA A 210 -15.33 13.56 -5.64
C ALA A 210 -16.23 12.49 -6.27
N LYS A 211 -16.80 12.77 -7.46
CA LYS A 211 -17.63 11.82 -8.22
C LYS A 211 -16.85 10.64 -8.79
N LYS A 212 -15.53 10.75 -8.91
CA LYS A 212 -14.63 9.66 -9.34
C LYS A 212 -14.28 8.70 -8.19
N PHE A 213 -14.43 9.14 -6.94
CA PHE A 213 -14.13 8.36 -5.72
C PHE A 213 -15.37 7.95 -4.90
N SER A 214 -16.57 8.42 -5.24
CA SER A 214 -17.81 8.18 -4.47
C SER A 214 -18.52 6.84 -4.79
N GLY A 215 -17.82 5.84 -5.32
CA GLY A 215 -18.39 4.57 -5.80
C GLY A 215 -18.59 3.46 -4.77
N ALA A 216 -18.60 3.76 -3.46
CA ALA A 216 -18.82 2.77 -2.40
C ALA A 216 -20.05 3.13 -1.53
N PRO A 217 -20.87 2.14 -1.12
CA PRO A 217 -22.17 2.37 -0.50
C PRO A 217 -22.05 3.00 0.90
N GLN A 218 -22.84 4.06 1.12
CA GLN A 218 -22.91 4.84 2.35
C GLN A 218 -23.67 4.07 3.45
N ILE A 219 -23.04 3.84 4.60
CA ILE A 219 -23.72 3.45 5.84
C ILE A 219 -24.33 4.71 6.46
N LYS A 220 -25.62 4.67 6.76
CA LYS A 220 -26.40 5.80 7.30
C LYS A 220 -25.90 6.19 8.70
N SER A 221 -25.69 7.49 8.89
CA SER A 221 -25.49 8.14 10.19
C SER A 221 -26.77 8.08 11.03
N VAL A 222 -26.62 7.85 12.35
CA VAL A 222 -27.67 8.08 13.34
C VAL A 222 -27.29 9.32 14.14
N GLU A 223 -28.27 10.21 14.29
CA GLU A 223 -28.17 11.55 14.88
C GLU A 223 -28.67 11.53 16.34
N ASN A 224 -28.02 12.34 17.19
CA ASN A 224 -28.44 12.88 18.50
C ASN A 224 -28.83 11.96 19.67
N VAL A 225 -28.04 12.04 20.76
CA VAL A 225 -28.56 12.11 22.14
C VAL A 225 -27.79 13.20 22.88
N GLN A 226 -28.56 14.13 23.47
CA GLN A 226 -28.11 15.25 24.28
C GLN A 226 -27.55 14.81 25.63
N GLU A 227 -26.57 15.57 26.07
CA GLU A 227 -26.01 15.62 27.41
C GLU A 227 -27.06 16.09 28.44
N SER A 228 -27.20 15.35 29.53
CA SER A 228 -27.79 15.86 30.77
C SER A 228 -27.03 15.28 31.95
N GLU A 229 -26.32 16.17 32.65
CA GLU A 229 -25.79 15.95 33.99
C GLU A 229 -26.94 15.78 34.98
N GLU A 230 -26.88 14.77 35.86
CA GLU A 230 -27.49 14.86 37.19
C GLU A 230 -26.69 13.96 38.16
N GLU A 231 -26.09 14.62 39.16
CA GLU A 231 -25.48 14.00 40.33
C GLU A 231 -26.54 13.25 41.16
N SER A 232 -26.21 12.07 41.68
CA SER A 232 -26.52 11.78 43.07
C SER A 232 -25.57 10.74 43.68
N ASN A 233 -25.09 11.13 44.87
CA ASN A 233 -24.27 10.39 45.81
C ASN A 233 -24.93 9.08 46.27
N ASN A 234 -24.15 8.03 46.56
CA ASN A 234 -23.78 7.70 47.95
C ASN A 234 -22.83 6.48 48.05
N ALA A 235 -22.04 6.54 49.11
CA ALA A 235 -20.94 5.72 49.59
C ALA A 235 -21.12 4.20 49.70
N SER A 236 -20.01 3.48 49.63
CA SER A 236 -19.37 2.74 50.75
C SER A 236 -18.22 1.89 50.18
N ASN A 237 -16.95 2.30 50.34
CA ASN A 237 -16.05 1.96 51.44
C ASN A 237 -15.74 0.46 51.63
N HIS A 238 -14.60 0.02 51.08
CA HIS A 238 -13.54 -0.85 51.65
C HIS A 238 -12.64 -1.24 50.47
N GLY A 239 -11.34 -0.97 50.41
CA GLY A 239 -10.37 -1.09 51.50
C GLY A 239 -9.89 -2.53 51.53
N GLU A 240 -8.77 -2.81 50.86
CA GLU A 240 -7.59 -3.50 51.42
C GLU A 240 -6.83 -4.32 50.36
N ALA A 241 -5.52 -4.12 50.38
CA ALA A 241 -4.51 -4.70 49.50
C ALA A 241 -4.06 -6.07 50.02
N THR A 242 -3.74 -7.00 49.12
CA THR A 242 -2.69 -8.01 49.33
C THR A 242 -2.21 -8.58 47.99
N GLU A 243 -0.96 -8.30 47.63
CA GLU A 243 -0.08 -9.21 46.88
C GLU A 243 0.81 -9.97 47.90
N PRO A 244 1.65 -10.96 47.52
CA PRO A 244 1.53 -12.03 46.52
C PRO A 244 1.86 -13.41 47.13
N VAL A 245 1.58 -14.52 46.42
CA VAL A 245 2.22 -15.83 46.73
C VAL A 245 2.71 -16.50 45.45
N ASN A 246 3.97 -16.89 45.51
CA ASN A 246 4.83 -17.49 44.49
C ASN A 246 4.64 -19.02 44.37
N ASN A 247 5.22 -19.58 43.30
CA ASN A 247 5.73 -20.97 43.14
C ASN A 247 4.69 -22.08 42.87
N VAL A 248 4.83 -23.09 41.99
CA VAL A 248 5.89 -23.83 41.22
C VAL A 248 5.10 -24.65 40.15
N GLU A 249 5.48 -24.97 38.90
CA GLU A 249 6.53 -25.90 38.42
C GLU A 249 6.50 -25.97 36.86
N GLU A 250 7.66 -26.02 36.21
CA GLU A 250 7.84 -26.50 34.83
C GLU A 250 8.01 -28.03 34.81
N PRO A 251 7.71 -28.70 33.69
CA PRO A 251 8.45 -29.90 33.32
C PRO A 251 9.30 -29.67 32.05
N THR A 252 10.58 -29.93 32.23
CA THR A 252 11.61 -30.14 31.20
C THR A 252 11.41 -31.50 30.51
N ALA A 253 11.69 -31.56 29.20
CA ALA A 253 12.02 -32.81 28.52
C ALA A 253 13.10 -32.58 27.46
N THR A 254 14.26 -33.16 27.74
CA THR A 254 15.48 -33.30 26.97
C THR A 254 15.34 -34.29 25.81
N ALA A 255 16.02 -34.03 24.69
CA ALA A 255 16.53 -35.07 23.78
C ALA A 255 17.81 -34.58 23.06
N GLU A 256 18.92 -35.28 23.33
CA GLU A 256 20.25 -35.16 22.72
C GLU A 256 20.21 -35.68 21.26
N VAL A 257 20.68 -34.91 20.27
CA VAL A 257 21.98 -34.99 19.55
C VAL A 257 22.45 -36.41 19.18
N GLU A 258 22.43 -36.71 17.88
CA GLU A 258 23.39 -37.64 17.27
C GLU A 258 23.96 -37.01 15.99
N GLN A 259 25.25 -36.66 16.05
CA GLN A 259 26.07 -36.26 14.89
C GLN A 259 26.71 -37.52 14.30
N GLY A 260 26.55 -37.72 12.99
CA GLY A 260 27.32 -38.70 12.21
C GLY A 260 27.94 -38.02 11.00
N GLN A 261 29.27 -38.08 10.93
CA GLN A 261 30.13 -37.39 9.97
C GLN A 261 30.58 -38.34 8.83
N LEU A 262 30.82 -37.77 7.64
CA LEU A 262 31.71 -38.24 6.55
C LEU A 262 31.31 -39.50 5.74
N LEU A 263 30.88 -39.26 4.49
CA LEU A 263 31.64 -39.53 3.25
C LEU A 263 31.02 -38.75 2.08
#